data_AF-A0A382V746-F1
#
_entry.id   AF-A0A382V746-F1
#
_cell.length_a   1.000
_cell.length_b   1.000
_cell.length_c   1.000
_cell.angle_alpha   90.00
_cell.angle_beta   90.00
_cell.angle_gamma   90.00
#
_symmetry.space_group_name_H-M   'P 1'
#
loop_
_entity.id
_entity.type
_entity.pdbx_description
1 polymer ?
#
loop_
_entity_poly.entity_id
_entity_poly.type
_entity_poly.pdbx_seq_one_letter_code
_entity_poly.pdbx_strand_id
1 'polypeptide(L)' 'MLPPEILEQVRRMHIRTRRLVDGSFSGEYHSIFKGRGMEFAEVREYSPGDDVRTIDWNVTARMG' A
#
# COMPACT_ATOMS: atom_id res chain seq x y z
N MET A 1 -31.92 -19.76 -6.75
CA MET A 1 -31.12 -18.52 -6.56
C MET A 1 -30.73 -18.44 -5.11
N LEU A 2 -29.52 -17.97 -4.78
CA LEU A 2 -29.09 -17.82 -3.39
C LEU A 2 -29.91 -16.70 -2.72
N PRO A 3 -30.37 -16.88 -1.46
CA PRO A 3 -31.07 -15.84 -0.71
C PRO A 3 -30.22 -14.57 -0.57
N PRO A 4 -30.83 -13.37 -0.67
CA PRO A 4 -30.12 -12.10 -0.57
C PRO A 4 -29.35 -11.93 0.75
N GLU A 5 -29.85 -12.49 1.86
CA GLU A 5 -29.17 -12.39 3.15
C GLU A 5 -27.81 -13.13 3.15
N ILE A 6 -27.73 -14.25 2.43
CA ILE A 6 -26.49 -15.03 2.33
C ILE A 6 -25.44 -14.25 1.53
N LEU A 7 -25.85 -13.59 0.45
CA LEU A 7 -24.93 -12.75 -0.35
C LEU A 7 -24.39 -11.57 0.45
N GLU A 8 -25.23 -10.95 1.27
CA GLU A 8 -24.85 -9.86 2.18
C GLU A 8 -23.80 -10.31 3.20
N GLN A 9 -24.02 -11.49 3.80
CA GLN A 9 -23.14 -12.07 4.81
C GLN A 9 -21.78 -12.48 4.21
N VAL A 10 -21.78 -13.07 3.01
CA VAL A 10 -20.56 -13.42 2.28
C VAL A 10 -19.75 -12.17 1.93
N ARG A 11 -20.39 -11.10 1.43
CA ARG A 11 -19.71 -9.82 1.15
C ARG A 11 -19.05 -9.24 2.41
N ARG A 12 -19.78 -9.24 3.53
CA ARG A 12 -19.25 -8.73 4.81
C ARG A 12 -18.05 -9.53 5.31
N MET A 13 -18.10 -10.86 5.20
CA MET A 13 -16.97 -11.72 5.53
C MET A 13 -15.77 -11.49 4.60
N HIS A 14 -16.01 -11.37 3.29
CA HIS A 14 -14.95 -11.13 2.32
C HIS A 14 -14.18 -9.83 2.58
N ILE A 15 -14.89 -8.74 2.90
CA ILE A 15 -14.27 -7.43 3.21
C ILE A 15 -13.39 -7.53 4.48
N ARG A 16 -13.89 -8.21 5.52
CA ARG A 16 -13.15 -8.36 6.79
C ARG A 16 -11.90 -9.22 6.61
N THR A 17 -12.01 -10.34 5.91
CA THR A 17 -10.88 -11.24 5.65
C THR A 17 -9.83 -10.56 4.78
N ARG A 18 -10.24 -9.83 3.73
CA ARG A 18 -9.32 -9.09 2.87
C ARG A 18 -8.53 -8.04 3.65
N ARG A 19 -9.19 -7.24 4.50
CA ARG A 19 -8.49 -6.27 5.36
C ARG A 19 -7.52 -6.92 6.36
N LEU A 20 -7.86 -8.08 6.91
CA LEU A 20 -6.97 -8.82 7.82
C LEU A 20 -5.75 -9.39 7.09
N VAL A 21 -5.95 -9.92 5.88
CA VAL A 21 -4.87 -10.41 5.02
C VAL A 21 -3.97 -9.25 4.61
N ASP A 22 -4.53 -8.17 4.05
CA ASP A 22 -3.77 -6.98 3.63
C ASP A 22 -3.01 -6.35 4.81
N GLY A 23 -3.61 -6.31 6.01
CA GLY A 23 -2.97 -5.82 7.24
C GLY A 23 -1.92 -6.76 7.86
N SER A 24 -1.98 -8.06 7.55
CA SER A 24 -0.94 -9.02 7.98
C SER A 24 0.27 -8.98 7.05
N PHE A 25 0.06 -8.67 5.77
CA PHE A 25 1.14 -8.52 4.78
C PHE A 25 1.73 -7.10 4.70
N SER A 26 1.14 -6.12 5.39
CA SER A 26 1.58 -4.71 5.39
C SER A 26 2.86 -4.42 6.20
N GLY A 27 3.66 -5.45 6.52
CA GLY A 27 4.96 -5.32 7.18
C GLY A 27 6.06 -6.22 6.60
N GLU A 28 5.73 -7.12 5.67
CA GLU A 28 6.67 -8.13 5.12
C GLU A 28 7.06 -7.88 3.66
N TYR A 29 6.95 -6.64 3.16
CA TYR A 29 7.73 -6.27 1.98
C TYR A 29 9.19 -6.07 2.39
N HIS A 30 9.88 -7.18 2.66
CA HIS A 30 11.32 -7.22 2.75
C HIS A 30 11.85 -7.03 1.33
N SER A 31 11.97 -5.77 0.92
CA SER A 31 12.57 -5.42 -0.37
C SER A 31 13.96 -6.04 -0.45
N ILE A 32 14.14 -6.98 -1.38
CA ILE A 32 15.44 -7.52 -1.78
C ILE A 32 16.38 -6.45 -2.37
N PHE A 33 15.87 -5.24 -2.62
CA PHE A 33 16.71 -4.10 -2.91
C PHE A 33 17.31 -3.56 -1.62
N LYS A 34 18.61 -3.77 -1.45
CA LYS A 34 19.43 -2.93 -0.58
C LYS A 34 19.31 -1.50 -1.10
N GLY A 35 18.46 -0.69 -0.46
CA GLY A 35 18.23 0.70 -0.85
C GLY A 35 19.54 1.48 -0.96
N ARG A 36 19.64 2.37 -1.94
CA ARG A 36 20.69 3.40 -1.97
C ARG A 36 20.54 4.25 -0.71
N GLY A 37 21.42 4.07 0.26
CA GLY A 37 21.46 4.88 1.48
C GLY A 37 20.71 4.24 2.63
N MET A 38 21.46 3.92 3.68
CA MET A 38 20.97 3.34 4.93
C MET A 38 20.20 4.36 5.79
N GLU A 39 20.13 5.62 5.37
CA GLU A 39 19.54 6.72 6.13
C GLU A 39 18.65 7.56 5.22
N PHE A 40 17.43 7.80 5.68
CA PHE A 40 16.54 8.79 5.08
C PHE A 40 17.17 10.18 5.26
N ALA A 41 17.41 10.89 4.15
CA ALA A 41 17.90 12.26 4.22
C ALA A 41 16.75 13.25 4.37
N GLU A 42 15.86 13.31 3.38
CA GLU A 42 14.68 14.19 3.36
C GLU A 42 13.73 13.79 2.22
N VAL A 43 12.47 14.23 2.32
CA VAL A 43 11.56 14.24 1.15
C VAL A 43 11.81 15.53 0.38
N ARG A 44 12.09 15.39 -0.92
CA ARG A 44 12.24 16.51 -1.83
C ARG A 44 11.31 16.37 -3.03
N GLU A 45 11.10 17.48 -3.73
CA GLU A 45 10.36 17.48 -4.98
C GLU A 45 11.10 16.66 -6.06
N TYR A 46 10.30 16.01 -6.91
CA TYR A 46 10.81 15.26 -8.05
C TYR A 46 11.51 16.19 -9.03
N SER A 47 12.71 15.81 -9.46
CA SER A 47 13.47 16.49 -10.50
C SER A 47 13.58 15.60 -11.74
N PRO A 48 13.53 16.17 -12.96
CA PRO A 48 13.74 15.39 -14.19
C PRO A 48 15.09 14.64 -14.16
N GLY A 49 15.04 13.31 -14.31
CA GLY A 49 16.20 12.43 -14.18
C GLY A 49 16.18 11.56 -12.92
N ASP A 50 15.29 11.87 -11.96
CA ASP A 50 15.00 10.98 -10.86
C ASP A 50 14.24 9.73 -11.32
N ASP A 51 14.47 8.63 -10.61
CA ASP A 51 13.74 7.40 -10.87
C ASP A 51 12.32 7.52 -10.30
N VAL A 52 11.30 7.46 -11.17
CA VAL A 52 9.89 7.55 -10.77
C VAL A 52 9.48 6.48 -9.74
N ARG A 53 10.22 5.36 -9.65
CA ARG A 53 9.97 4.31 -8.65
C ARG A 53 10.34 4.72 -7.23
N THR A 54 11.11 5.80 -7.06
CA THR A 54 11.47 6.34 -5.74
C THR A 54 10.51 7.42 -5.25
N ILE A 55 9.45 7.73 -6.00
CA ILE A 55 8.43 8.70 -5.59
C ILE A 55 7.55 8.08 -4.51
N ASP A 56 7.46 8.74 -3.35
CA ASP A 56 6.47 8.43 -2.33
C ASP A 56 5.14 9.13 -2.66
N TRP A 57 4.24 8.37 -3.29
CA TRP A 57 2.91 8.85 -3.68
C TRP A 57 2.02 9.22 -2.48
N ASN A 58 2.28 8.67 -1.28
CA ASN A 58 1.51 9.06 -0.08
C ASN A 58 1.86 10.47 0.37
N VAL A 59 3.12 10.89 0.23
CA VAL A 59 3.54 12.26 0.54
C VAL A 59 2.99 13.22 -0.51
N THR A 60 3.07 12.86 -1.79
CA THR A 60 2.46 13.63 -2.89
C THR A 60 0.97 13.86 -2.67
N ALA A 61 0.23 12.82 -2.25
CA ALA A 61 -1.20 12.92 -1.99
C ALA A 61 -1.57 13.83 -0.79
N ARG A 62 -0.62 14.14 0.09
CA ARG A 62 -0.82 15.03 1.25
C ARG A 62 -0.46 16.50 0.96
N MET A 63 0.24 16.78 -0.14
CA MET A 63 0.65 18.13 -0.54
C MET A 63 -0.46 18.89 -1.30
N GLY A 64 -1.73 18.58 -1.03
CA GLY A 64 -2.90 19.16 -1.69
C GLY A 64 -3.01 20.67 -1.54
#